data_AF-E1JW89-F1
#
_entry.id   AF-E1JW89-F1
#
_cell.length_a   1.000
_cell.length_b   1.000
_cell.length_c   1.000
_cell.angle_alpha   90.00
_cell.angle_beta   90.00
_cell.angle_gamma   90.00
#
_symmetry.space_group_name_H-M   'P 1'
#
loop_
_entity.id
_entity.type
_entity.pdbx_description
1 polymer ?
#
loop_
_entity_poly.entity_id
_entity_poly.type
_entity_poly.pdbx_seq_one_letter_code
_entity_poly.pdbx_strand_id
1 'polypeptide(L)'
;MAPWSGSCEKTPSWLEYLKATLEDEDDAAMRLGLLRIAQAYGIQEIADKAGLRRENLYRALGPKGNPSVKTRTAILRALGLRLSVVRAQEAAHGC
;
A
#
# COMPACT_ATOMS: atom_id res chain seq x y z
N MET A 1 -4.98 -15.32 8.17
CA MET A 1 -6.27 -15.09 7.48
C MET A 1 -6.69 -13.68 7.85
N ALA A 2 -6.78 -12.76 6.89
CA ALA A 2 -6.94 -11.34 7.22
C ALA A 2 -8.40 -11.05 7.64
N PRO A 3 -8.65 -10.41 8.80
CA PRO A 3 -9.95 -10.37 9.47
C PRO A 3 -11.01 -9.47 8.84
N TRP A 4 -10.78 -8.95 7.63
CA TRP A 4 -11.61 -7.93 6.98
C TRP A 4 -12.39 -8.45 5.77
N SER A 5 -12.40 -9.77 5.52
CA SER A 5 -13.19 -10.41 4.45
C SER A 5 -14.72 -10.43 4.72
N GLY A 6 -15.19 -9.62 5.66
CA GLY A 6 -16.59 -9.57 6.08
C GLY A 6 -17.17 -8.17 5.91
N SER A 7 -17.36 -7.69 4.67
CA SER A 7 -18.42 -6.75 4.29
C SER A 7 -18.42 -6.47 2.78
N CYS A 8 -19.48 -6.94 2.12
CA CYS A 8 -20.17 -6.40 0.94
C CYS A 8 -19.37 -5.70 -0.20
N GLU A 9 -19.16 -6.44 -1.29
CA GLU A 9 -19.44 -6.16 -2.73
C GLU A 9 -19.20 -4.77 -3.37
N LYS A 10 -19.38 -3.63 -2.68
CA LYS A 10 -19.49 -2.31 -3.34
C LYS A 10 -18.55 -1.22 -2.84
N THR A 11 -17.63 -1.51 -1.92
CA THR A 11 -16.53 -0.58 -1.62
C THR A 11 -15.28 -0.99 -2.41
N PRO A 12 -14.56 -0.07 -3.07
CA PRO A 12 -13.31 -0.42 -3.71
C PRO A 12 -12.39 -1.00 -2.63
N SER A 13 -11.93 -2.23 -2.86
CA SER A 13 -11.00 -2.88 -1.95
C SER A 13 -9.73 -2.03 -1.85
N TRP A 14 -8.99 -2.17 -0.73
CA TRP A 14 -7.70 -1.49 -0.59
C TRP A 14 -6.70 -1.81 -1.70
N LEU A 15 -6.87 -2.97 -2.35
CA LEU A 15 -6.11 -3.33 -3.54
C LEU A 15 -6.42 -2.40 -4.71
N GLU A 16 -7.69 -2.22 -5.06
CA GLU A 16 -8.11 -1.37 -6.17
C GLU A 16 -7.78 0.10 -5.90
N TYR A 17 -7.94 0.55 -4.64
CA TYR A 17 -7.51 1.88 -4.23
C TYR A 17 -5.99 2.07 -4.40
N LEU A 18 -5.16 1.13 -3.94
CA LEU A 18 -3.70 1.24 -4.09
C LEU A 18 -3.23 1.14 -5.54
N LYS A 19 -3.89 0.31 -6.35
CA LYS A 19 -3.62 0.22 -7.80
C LYS A 19 -3.84 1.58 -8.47
N ALA A 20 -4.99 2.21 -8.24
CA ALA A 20 -5.26 3.53 -8.82
C ALA A 20 -4.18 4.55 -8.42
N THR A 21 -3.76 4.56 -7.16
CA THR A 21 -2.67 5.47 -6.72
C THR A 21 -1.29 5.16 -7.32
N LEU A 22 -1.07 3.93 -7.81
CA LEU A 22 0.16 3.55 -8.51
C LEU A 22 0.08 3.86 -10.01
N GLU A 23 -1.10 3.78 -10.62
CA GLU A 23 -1.33 4.05 -12.05
C GLU A 23 -1.19 5.52 -12.40
N ASP A 24 -1.58 6.42 -11.48
CA ASP A 24 -1.41 7.86 -11.65
C ASP A 24 0.06 8.34 -11.58
N GLU A 25 1.03 7.42 -11.39
CA GLU A 25 2.47 7.68 -11.21
C GLU A 25 2.82 8.70 -10.10
N ASP A 26 1.85 9.03 -9.23
CA ASP A 26 2.03 9.95 -8.12
C ASP A 26 2.48 9.22 -6.85
N ASP A 27 3.77 9.30 -6.57
CA ASP A 27 4.36 8.69 -5.39
C ASP A 27 3.79 9.28 -4.07
N ALA A 28 3.27 10.51 -4.10
CA ALA A 28 2.59 11.11 -2.95
C ALA A 28 1.23 10.45 -2.69
N ALA A 29 0.40 10.24 -3.72
CA ALA A 29 -0.87 9.53 -3.63
C ALA A 29 -0.68 8.11 -3.08
N MET A 30 0.28 7.34 -3.60
CA MET A 30 0.56 5.99 -3.11
C MET A 30 0.96 6.00 -1.62
N ARG A 31 1.81 6.95 -1.23
CA ARG A 31 2.28 7.09 0.16
C ARG A 31 1.15 7.45 1.13
N LEU A 32 0.33 8.44 0.76
CA LEU A 32 -0.82 8.87 1.57
C LEU A 32 -1.91 7.80 1.58
N GLY A 33 -2.06 7.03 0.50
CA GLY A 33 -2.96 5.88 0.44
C GLY A 33 -2.57 4.80 1.44
N LEU A 34 -1.28 4.45 1.50
CA LEU A 34 -0.74 3.55 2.55
C LEU A 34 -0.96 4.11 3.96
N LEU A 35 -0.80 5.42 4.17
CA LEU A 35 -1.08 6.05 5.47
C LEU A 35 -2.55 5.89 5.85
N ARG A 36 -3.47 6.16 4.92
CA ARG A 36 -4.92 6.07 5.15
C ARG A 36 -5.34 4.65 5.49
N ILE A 37 -4.79 3.66 4.77
CA ILE A 37 -5.01 2.24 5.07
C ILE A 37 -4.46 1.93 6.47
N ALA A 38 -3.23 2.33 6.78
CA ALA A 38 -2.65 2.07 8.09
C ALA A 38 -3.45 2.74 9.24
N GLN A 39 -4.05 3.91 9.01
CA GLN A 39 -4.96 4.55 9.97
C GLN A 39 -6.26 3.75 10.15
N ALA A 40 -6.83 3.23 9.07
CA ALA A 40 -8.07 2.44 9.11
C ALA A 40 -7.89 1.10 9.85
N TYR A 41 -6.74 0.45 9.70
CA TYR A 41 -6.41 -0.80 10.41
C TYR A 41 -5.87 -0.58 11.83
N GLY A 42 -5.32 0.60 12.10
CA GLY A 42 -4.56 0.89 13.31
C GLY A 42 -3.07 0.92 13.01
N ILE A 43 -2.48 2.10 13.17
CA ILE A 43 -1.06 2.38 12.84
C ILE A 43 -0.13 1.43 13.59
N GLN A 44 -0.41 1.14 14.86
CA GLN A 44 0.41 0.25 15.67
C GLN A 44 0.41 -1.18 15.13
N GLU A 45 -0.77 -1.70 14.78
CA GLU A 45 -0.90 -3.06 14.23
C GLU A 45 -0.11 -3.23 12.92
N ILE A 46 -0.22 -2.26 12.01
CA ILE A 46 0.52 -2.29 10.75
C ILE A 46 2.02 -2.11 10.97
N ALA A 47 2.42 -1.24 11.91
CA ALA A 47 3.83 -1.06 12.24
C ALA A 47 4.44 -2.37 12.76
N ASP A 48 3.78 -3.06 13.69
CA ASP A 48 4.24 -4.34 14.25
C ASP A 48 4.32 -5.42 13.16
N LYS A 49 3.28 -5.58 12.34
CA LYS A 49 3.27 -6.53 11.21
C LYS A 49 4.33 -6.22 10.17
N ALA A 50 4.66 -4.94 9.96
CA ALA A 50 5.70 -4.50 9.03
C ALA A 50 7.11 -4.55 9.63
N GLY A 51 7.27 -4.86 10.92
CA GLY A 51 8.56 -4.81 11.62
C GLY A 51 9.12 -3.40 11.74
N LEU A 52 8.25 -2.39 11.84
CA LEU A 52 8.59 -0.98 11.94
C LEU A 52 8.16 -0.43 13.30
N ARG A 53 8.86 0.60 13.77
CA ARG A 53 8.34 1.42 14.87
C ARG A 53 7.22 2.32 14.36
N ARG A 54 6.22 2.59 15.21
CA ARG A 54 5.09 3.50 14.91
C ARG A 54 5.54 4.85 14.38
N GLU A 55 6.54 5.45 15.02
CA GLU A 55 7.13 6.73 14.64
C GLU A 55 7.79 6.68 13.26
N ASN A 56 8.47 5.57 12.94
CA ASN A 56 9.09 5.37 11.63
C ASN A 56 8.03 5.24 10.54
N LEU A 57 6.92 4.56 10.82
CA LEU A 57 5.79 4.45 9.89
C LEU A 57 5.18 5.83 9.61
N TYR A 58 4.93 6.63 10.66
CA TYR A 58 4.43 8.01 10.50
C TYR A 58 5.40 8.91 9.74
N ARG A 59 6.70 8.86 10.04
CA ARG A 59 7.72 9.64 9.34
C ARG A 59 7.81 9.26 7.86
N ALA A 60 7.74 7.96 7.59
CA ALA A 60 7.82 7.40 6.25
C ALA A 60 6.59 7.72 5.38
N LEU A 61 5.39 7.65 5.96
CA LEU A 61 4.12 7.81 5.23
C LEU A 61 3.49 9.21 5.34
N GLY A 62 4.01 10.06 6.23
CA GLY A 62 3.52 11.41 6.44
C GLY A 62 3.70 12.34 5.23
N PRO A 63 3.20 13.59 5.33
CA PRO A 63 3.10 14.53 4.19
C PRO A 63 4.44 14.89 3.55
N LYS A 64 5.55 14.77 4.28
CA LYS A 64 6.93 15.00 3.78
C LYS A 64 7.76 13.72 3.78
N GLY A 65 7.12 12.57 3.93
CA GLY A 65 7.77 11.28 4.00
C GLY A 65 8.32 10.84 2.65
N ASN A 66 9.35 10.00 2.68
CA ASN A 66 9.86 9.30 1.51
C ASN A 66 10.22 7.87 1.93
N PRO A 67 9.27 6.93 1.92
CA PRO A 67 9.49 5.56 2.33
C PRO A 67 10.38 4.87 1.29
N SER A 68 11.44 4.22 1.75
CA SER A 68 12.22 3.34 0.90
C SER A 68 11.33 2.24 0.26
N VAL A 69 11.78 1.66 -0.86
CA VAL A 69 11.14 0.48 -1.45
C VAL A 69 10.97 -0.65 -0.43
N LYS A 70 11.96 -0.84 0.45
CA LYS A 70 11.92 -1.82 1.55
C LYS A 70 10.75 -1.54 2.51
N THR A 71 10.58 -0.29 2.91
CA THR A 71 9.49 0.16 3.79
C THR A 71 8.13 -0.06 3.13
N ARG A 72 7.96 0.35 1.87
CA ARG A 72 6.72 0.12 1.11
C ARG A 72 6.38 -1.36 1.03
N THR A 73 7.37 -2.18 0.67
CA THR A 73 7.19 -3.64 0.54
C THR A 73 6.82 -4.28 1.88
N ALA A 74 7.41 -3.84 2.99
CA ALA A 74 7.09 -4.35 4.33
C ALA A 74 5.63 -4.02 4.73
N ILE A 75 5.18 -2.79 4.47
CA ILE A 75 3.80 -2.37 4.74
C ILE A 75 2.82 -3.14 3.84
N LEU A 76 3.11 -3.29 2.55
CA LEU A 76 2.28 -4.08 1.65
C LEU A 76 2.17 -5.53 2.12
N ARG A 77 3.26 -6.16 2.55
CA ARG A 77 3.24 -7.52 3.12
C ARG A 77 2.41 -7.60 4.39
N ALA A 78 2.47 -6.60 5.27
CA ALA A 78 1.63 -6.51 6.46
C ALA A 78 0.12 -6.48 6.12
N LEU A 79 -0.23 -5.96 4.94
CA LEU A 79 -1.58 -5.93 4.39
C LEU A 79 -1.93 -7.19 3.57
N GLY A 80 -1.01 -8.14 3.41
CA GLY A 80 -1.20 -9.33 2.57
C GLY A 80 -1.02 -9.05 1.06
N LEU A 81 -0.39 -7.93 0.71
CA LEU A 81 -0.14 -7.47 -0.66
C LEU A 81 1.34 -7.61 -1.05
N ARG A 82 1.64 -7.57 -2.35
CA ARG A 82 3.00 -7.58 -2.89
C ARG A 82 3.14 -6.62 -4.06
N LEU A 83 4.34 -6.06 -4.24
CA LEU A 83 4.72 -5.40 -5.49
C LEU A 83 5.01 -6.46 -6.55
N SER A 84 4.61 -6.17 -7.78
CA SER A 84 4.91 -6.98 -8.96
C SER A 84 5.43 -6.09 -10.07
N VAL A 85 6.37 -6.61 -10.86
CA VAL A 85 6.80 -5.97 -12.10
C VAL A 85 5.92 -6.52 -13.21
N VAL A 86 5.21 -5.62 -13.89
CA VAL A 86 4.39 -5.91 -15.07
C VAL A 86 4.87 -5.03 -16.22
N ARG A 87 4.50 -5.35 -17.46
CA ARG A 87 4.78 -4.42 -18.57
C ARG A 87 3.93 -3.16 -18.36
N ALA A 88 4.56 -1.98 -18.44
CA ALA A 88 3.89 -0.69 -18.25
C ALA A 88 2.79 -0.44 -19.29
N GLN A 89 2.89 -1.09 -20.44
CA GLN A 89 1.79 -1.31 -21.36
C GLN A 89 1.82 -2.76 -21.81
N GLU A 90 0.65 -3.39 -21.93
CA GLU A 90 0.50 -4.57 -22.76
C GLU A 90 0.83 -4.15 -24.18
N ALA A 91 2.12 -4.21 -24.52
CA ALA A 91 2.56 -4.06 -25.89
C ALA A 91 1.93 -5.24 -26.63
N ALA A 92 0.82 -4.97 -27.30
CA ALA A 92 0.34 -5.69 -28.46
C ALA A 92 1.41 -5.58 -29.55
N HIS A 93 2.54 -6.20 -29.30
CA HIS A 93 3.59 -6.45 -30.26
C HIS A 93 3.93 -7.92 -30.05
N GLY A 94 3.17 -8.75 -30.77
CA GLY A 94 3.54 -10.12 -31.01
C GLY A 94 4.92 -10.15 -31.65
N CYS A 95 5.82 -10.87 -30.99
CA CYS A 95 6.93 -11.62 -31.53
C CYS A 95 7.24 -12.72 -30.52
#